data_AF-A0A920DL57-F1
#
_entry.id   AF-A0A920DL57-F1
#
_cell.length_a   1.000
_cell.length_b   1.000
_cell.length_c   1.000
_cell.angle_alpha   90.00
_cell.angle_beta   90.00
_cell.angle_gamma   90.00
#
_symmetry.space_group_name_H-M   'P 1'
#
loop_
_entity.id
_entity.type
_entity.pdbx_description
1 polymer ?
#
loop_
_entity_poly.entity_id
_entity_poly.type
_entity_poly.pdbx_seq_one_letter_code
_entity_poly.pdbx_strand_id
1 'polypeptide(L)'
;MMLLVMSAHQNKEKLCVEELKTKLFHTSRPKSSMMINEACDRGFIHLEKTENDKRRKTVKPSSELIKEFKNYLNSMKNINWKSE
;
A
#
# COMPACT_ATOMS: atom_id res chain seq x y z
N MET A 1 0.88 0.72 6.50
CA MET A 1 1.35 0.80 5.10
C MET A 1 0.38 0.12 4.15
N MET A 2 0.15 -1.19 4.25
CA MET A 2 -0.73 -1.95 3.34
C MET A 2 -2.14 -1.37 3.21
N LEU A 3 -2.80 -1.02 4.32
CA LEU A 3 -4.13 -0.40 4.29
C LEU A 3 -4.17 0.93 3.54
N LEU A 4 -3.14 1.76 3.67
CA LEU A 4 -3.05 3.06 2.98
C LEU A 4 -2.93 2.87 1.47
N VAL A 5 -2.08 1.94 1.04
CA VAL A 5 -1.88 1.63 -0.38
C VAL A 5 -3.15 1.02 -0.99
N MET A 6 -3.80 0.09 -0.29
CA MET A 6 -5.04 -0.55 -0.75
C MET A 6 -6.22 0.41 -0.78
N SER A 7 -6.33 1.32 0.19
CA SER A 7 -7.37 2.37 0.21
C SER A 7 -7.21 3.33 -0.98
N ALA A 8 -5.99 3.83 -1.21
CA ALA A 8 -5.72 4.66 -2.39
C ALA A 8 -6.01 3.92 -3.70
N HIS A 9 -5.64 2.64 -3.79
CA HIS A 9 -5.95 1.81 -4.95
C HIS A 9 -7.46 1.64 -5.19
N GLN A 10 -8.25 1.38 -4.14
CA GLN A 10 -9.71 1.22 -4.23
C GLN A 10 -10.40 2.52 -4.65
N ASN A 11 -9.93 3.66 -4.13
CA ASN A 11 -10.46 4.99 -4.45
C ASN A 11 -9.91 5.57 -5.77
N LYS A 12 -9.04 4.83 -6.48
CA LYS A 12 -8.34 5.28 -7.69
C LYS A 12 -7.53 6.58 -7.46
N GLU A 13 -7.04 6.78 -6.25
CA GLU A 13 -6.21 7.91 -5.85
C GLU A 13 -4.73 7.65 -6.17
N LYS A 14 -4.03 8.69 -6.62
CA LYS A 14 -2.58 8.63 -6.86
C LYS A 14 -1.83 8.91 -5.55
N LEU A 15 -1.44 7.84 -4.84
CA LEU A 15 -0.65 7.96 -3.61
C LEU A 15 0.85 8.05 -3.95
N CYS A 16 1.48 9.18 -3.66
CA CYS A 16 2.92 9.36 -3.85
C CYS A 16 3.74 8.73 -2.71
N VAL A 17 5.01 8.40 -2.98
CA VAL A 17 5.95 7.90 -1.96
C VAL A 17 6.07 8.85 -0.77
N GLU A 18 6.18 10.16 -1.01
CA GLU A 18 6.28 11.16 0.07
C GLU A 18 4.99 11.27 0.88
N GLU A 19 3.82 11.17 0.24
CA GLU A 19 2.52 11.17 0.92
C GLU A 19 2.36 9.91 1.78
N LEU A 20 2.79 8.76 1.27
CA LEU A 20 2.80 7.51 2.02
C LEU A 20 3.70 7.62 3.25
N LYS A 21 4.91 8.19 3.11
CA LYS A 21 5.82 8.42 4.24
C LYS A 21 5.22 9.35 5.28
N THR A 22 4.56 10.44 4.86
CA THR A 22 3.87 11.37 5.77
C THR A 22 2.71 10.70 6.50
N LYS A 23 1.90 9.89 5.79
CA LYS A 23 0.78 9.15 6.40
C LYS A 23 1.22 8.02 7.34
N LEU A 24 2.50 7.61 7.31
CA LEU A 24 3.10 6.68 8.26
C LEU A 24 3.59 7.43 9.52
N PHE A 25 2.68 8.13 10.19
CA PHE A 25 2.96 9.12 11.26
C PHE A 25 3.84 8.61 12.42
N HIS A 26 3.81 7.30 12.74
CA HIS A 26 4.60 6.70 13.82
C HIS A 26 5.88 5.97 13.32
N THR A 27 6.28 6.19 12.07
CA THR A 27 7.47 5.57 11.49
C THR A 27 8.47 6.65 11.08
N SER A 28 9.72 6.53 11.53
CA SER A 28 10.76 7.50 11.16
C SER A 28 10.96 7.52 9.63
N ARG A 29 11.37 8.66 9.08
CA ARG A 29 11.62 8.80 7.62
C ARG A 29 12.61 7.76 7.06
N PRO A 30 13.72 7.42 7.75
CA PRO A 30 14.61 6.36 7.29
C PRO A 30 13.91 4.99 7.29
N LYS A 31 13.19 4.68 8.37
CA LYS A 31 12.50 3.40 8.52
C LYS A 31 11.37 3.22 7.51
N SER A 32 10.58 4.27 7.25
CA SER A 32 9.52 4.23 6.24
C SER A 32 10.09 4.08 4.84
N SER A 33 11.22 4.73 4.54
CA SER A 33 11.94 4.55 3.27
C SER A 33 12.44 3.11 3.11
N MET A 34 13.03 2.52 4.15
CA MET A 34 13.46 1.11 4.14
C MET A 34 12.29 0.16 3.91
N MET A 35 11.17 0.33 4.63
CA MET A 35 9.98 -0.52 4.48
C MET A 35 9.36 -0.44 3.08
N ILE A 36 9.34 0.75 2.47
CA ILE A 36 8.84 0.94 1.10
C ILE A 36 9.78 0.24 0.11
N ASN A 37 11.09 0.40 0.25
CA ASN A 37 12.06 -0.26 -0.62
C ASN A 37 11.94 -1.79 -0.52
N GLU A 38 11.91 -2.33 0.70
CA GLU A 38 11.76 -3.77 0.92
C GLU A 38 10.46 -4.33 0.33
N ALA A 39 9.35 -3.59 0.44
CA ALA A 39 8.09 -3.98 -0.18
C ALA A 39 8.14 -3.91 -1.72
N CYS A 40 8.97 -3.03 -2.30
CA CYS A 40 9.23 -3.03 -3.74
C CYS A 40 10.05 -4.25 -4.15
N ASP A 41 11.12 -4.55 -3.41
CA ASP A 41 12.04 -5.66 -3.69
C ASP A 41 11.33 -7.02 -3.62
N ARG A 42 10.38 -7.15 -2.69
CA ARG A 42 9.52 -8.33 -2.54
C ARG A 42 8.38 -8.41 -3.56
N GLY A 43 8.20 -7.40 -4.41
CA GLY A 43 7.15 -7.37 -5.44
C GLY A 43 5.74 -7.13 -4.91
N PHE A 44 5.59 -6.62 -3.68
CA PHE A 44 4.28 -6.28 -3.13
C PHE A 44 3.75 -4.95 -3.66
N ILE A 45 4.65 -4.01 -3.91
CA ILE A 45 4.31 -2.68 -4.44
C ILE A 45 5.25 -2.30 -5.59
N HIS A 46 4.74 -1.50 -6.51
CA HIS A 46 5.49 -0.94 -7.63
C HIS A 46 5.47 0.58 -7.58
N LEU A 47 6.57 1.18 -8.03
CA LEU A 47 6.72 2.62 -8.11
C LEU A 47 6.59 3.07 -9.57
N GLU A 48 5.48 3.71 -9.90
CA GLU A 48 5.25 4.27 -11.23
C GLU A 48 5.62 5.75 -11.28
N LYS A 49 6.30 6.15 -12.35
CA LYS A 49 6.59 7.56 -12.64
C LYS A 49 5.32 8.23 -13.17
N THR A 50 4.98 9.40 -12.63
CA THR A 50 3.92 10.23 -13.22
C THR A 50 4.39 10.88 -14.52
N GLU A 51 3.54 10.86 -15.55
CA GLU A 51 3.84 11.49 -16.87
C GLU A 51 4.13 12.98 -16.75
N ASN A 52 3.36 13.69 -15.91
CA ASN A 52 3.51 15.14 -15.71
C ASN A 52 4.72 15.50 -14.84
N ASP A 53 5.18 14.60 -13.97
CA ASP A 53 6.32 14.85 -13.09
C ASP A 53 7.11 13.56 -12.87
N LYS A 54 8.25 13.45 -13.58
CA LYS A 54 9.16 12.31 -13.53
C LYS A 54 9.90 12.20 -12.19
N ARG A 55 9.90 13.24 -11.35
CA ARG A 55 10.52 13.24 -10.02
C ARG A 55 9.62 12.57 -8.99
N ARG A 56 8.30 12.57 -9.22
CA ARG A 56 7.32 11.94 -8.34
C ARG A 56 7.08 10.50 -8.75
N LYS A 57 7.14 9.62 -7.75
CA LYS A 57 6.79 8.20 -7.88
C LYS A 57 5.50 7.96 -7.12
N THR A 58 4.55 7.33 -7.79
CA THR A 58 3.29 6.86 -7.21
C THR A 58 3.41 5.39 -6.85
N VAL A 59 2.76 4.99 -5.77
CA VAL A 59 2.79 3.63 -5.25
C VAL A 59 1.56 2.89 -5.76
N LYS A 60 1.76 1.73 -6.39
CA LYS A 60 0.68 0.81 -6.76
C LYS A 60 0.90 -0.56 -6.13
N PRO A 61 -0.16 -1.22 -5.63
CA PRO A 61 -0.04 -2.61 -5.18
C PRO A 61 0.08 -3.56 -6.38
N SER A 62 0.73 -4.71 -6.17
CA SER A 62 0.73 -5.82 -7.14
C SER A 62 -0.61 -6.55 -7.16
N SER A 63 -0.87 -7.28 -8.25
CA SER A 63 -2.06 -8.13 -8.40
C SER A 63 -2.20 -9.17 -7.29
N GLU A 64 -1.08 -9.78 -6.91
CA GLU A 64 -0.97 -10.77 -5.85
C GLU A 64 -1.38 -10.15 -4.51
N LEU A 65 -0.84 -8.97 -4.18
CA LEU A 65 -1.17 -8.26 -2.94
C LEU A 65 -2.66 -7.92 -2.88
N ILE A 66 -3.27 -7.48 -3.99
CA ILE A 66 -4.71 -7.18 -4.06
C ILE A 66 -5.52 -8.45 -3.76
N LYS A 67 -5.13 -9.58 -4.35
CA LYS A 67 -5.81 -10.87 -4.16
C LYS A 67 -5.70 -11.35 -2.71
N GLU A 68 -4.51 -11.35 -2.15
CA GLU A 68 -4.27 -11.73 -0.75
C GLU A 68 -5.03 -10.84 0.22
N PHE A 69 -5.03 -9.53 -0.01
CA PHE A 69 -5.77 -8.58 0.82
C PHE A 69 -7.28 -8.83 0.79
N LYS A 70 -7.84 -9.09 -0.40
CA LYS A 70 -9.27 -9.44 -0.53
C LYS A 70 -9.60 -10.76 0.16
N ASN A 71 -8.75 -11.77 0.03
CA ASN A 71 -8.93 -13.04 0.72
C ASN A 71 -8.90 -12.86 2.23
N TYR A 72 -7.94 -12.09 2.75
CA TYR A 72 -7.85 -11.75 4.17
C TYR A 72 -9.12 -11.06 4.69
N LEU A 73 -9.63 -10.03 3.98
CA LEU A 73 -10.88 -9.37 4.36
C LEU A 73 -12.07 -10.33 4.35
N ASN A 74 -12.13 -11.27 3.40
CA ASN A 74 -13.19 -12.26 3.33
C ASN A 74 -13.13 -13.23 4.52
N SER A 75 -11.92 -13.71 4.87
CA SER A 75 -11.71 -14.54 6.06
C SER A 75 -12.13 -13.81 7.34
N MET A 76 -11.81 -12.52 7.48
CA MET A 76 -12.20 -11.70 8.63
C MET A 76 -13.73 -11.55 8.74
N LYS A 77 -14.44 -11.34 7.62
CA LYS A 77 -15.91 -11.28 7.62
C LYS A 77 -16.56 -12.58 8.10
N ASN A 78 -15.98 -13.72 7.71
CA ASN A 78 -16.46 -15.03 8.13
C ASN A 78 -16.15 -15.35 9.60
N ILE A 79 -15.14 -14.72 10.19
CA ILE A 79 -14.80 -14.84 11.61
C ILE A 79 -15.77 -13.99 12.45
N ASN A 80 -16.09 -12.77 12.03
CA ASN A 80 -16.96 -11.85 12.77
C ASN A 80 -18.44 -12.31 12.83
N TRP A 81 -18.82 -13.29 12.00
CA TRP A 81 -20.13 -13.95 12.08
C TRP A 81 -20.21 -15.00 13.21
N LYS A 82 -19.08 -15.46 13.75
CA LYS A 82 -19.02 -16.54 14.75
C LYS A 82 -18.85 -16.08 16.20
N SER A 83 -18.84 -14.77 16.45
CA SER A 83 -18.89 -14.23 17.81
C SER A 83 -20.35 -13.95 18.19
N GLU A 84 -21.04 -15.02 18.63
CA GLU A 84 -22.23 -14.97 19.49
C GLU A 84 -21.81 -14.70 20.94
#